data_AF-A0A6N9C6P3-F1
#
_entry.id   AF-A0A6N9C6P3-F1
#
_cell.length_a   1.000
_cell.length_b   1.000
_cell.length_c   1.000
_cell.angle_alpha   90.00
_cell.angle_beta   90.00
_cell.angle_gamma   90.00
#
_symmetry.space_group_name_H-M   'P 1'
#
loop_
_entity.id
_entity.type
_entity.pdbx_description
1 polymer ?
#
loop_
_entity_poly.entity_id
_entity_poly.type
_entity_poly.pdbx_seq_one_letter_code
_entity_poly.pdbx_strand_id
1 'polypeptide(L)'
;MTDLQQIAKAAQEIIQICEQKRTNKADKEKLLKLQGAILTHIEELTECEACGSITDLAVTMTIEPVTAKLCKDCGISAIEAGKIKKATTRKRSPRTARKNVPVAKKKSSPQRASPKNADELYAEVEKETRLKKTDVKRLHKIIQEIASPMNLENTVLYVKHEAELAKLRIEQDALKTAVTLLMAA
;
A
#
# COMPACT_ATOMS: atom_id res chain seq x y z
N MET A 1 -18.90 7.91 17.36
CA MET A 1 -17.60 8.30 16.76
C MET A 1 -17.64 7.88 15.32
N THR A 2 -17.11 8.71 14.43
CA THR A 2 -17.11 8.42 12.99
C THR A 2 -16.10 7.32 12.66
N ASP A 3 -16.27 6.57 11.57
CA ASP A 3 -15.35 5.49 11.21
C ASP A 3 -13.92 5.99 10.99
N LEU A 4 -13.78 7.20 10.43
CA LEU A 4 -12.50 7.89 10.32
C LEU A 4 -11.84 8.14 11.69
N GLN A 5 -12.60 8.51 12.72
CA GLN A 5 -12.08 8.67 14.08
C GLN A 5 -11.68 7.34 14.70
N GLN A 6 -12.43 6.26 14.43
CA GLN A 6 -12.10 4.93 14.93
C GLN A 6 -10.80 4.40 14.29
N ILE A 7 -10.63 4.60 12.99
CA ILE A 7 -9.38 4.27 12.28
C ILE A 7 -8.21 5.08 12.85
N ALA A 8 -8.38 6.39 13.04
CA ALA A 8 -7.33 7.24 13.59
C ALA A 8 -6.90 6.80 15.01
N LYS A 9 -7.88 6.44 15.87
CA LYS A 9 -7.61 5.92 17.21
C LYS A 9 -6.88 4.58 17.15
N ALA A 10 -7.34 3.65 16.33
CA ALA A 10 -6.70 2.34 16.17
C ALA A 10 -5.26 2.48 15.66
N ALA A 11 -5.01 3.40 14.71
CA ALA A 11 -3.68 3.69 14.22
C ALA A 11 -2.76 4.25 15.31
N GLN A 12 -3.27 5.15 16.16
CA GLN A 12 -2.52 5.66 17.32
C GLN A 12 -2.17 4.54 18.31
N GLU A 13 -3.08 3.61 18.58
CA GLU A 13 -2.81 2.47 19.44
C GLU A 13 -1.74 1.53 18.85
N ILE A 14 -1.73 1.34 17.53
CA ILE A 14 -0.66 0.58 16.84
C ILE A 14 0.68 1.27 17.04
N ILE A 15 0.76 2.59 16.83
CA ILE A 15 2.00 3.36 17.02
C ILE A 15 2.53 3.18 18.44
N GLN A 16 1.67 3.33 19.46
CA GLN A 16 2.06 3.15 20.86
C GLN A 16 2.60 1.75 21.17
N ILE A 17 2.05 0.70 20.55
CA ILE A 17 2.56 -0.67 20.73
C ILE A 17 3.93 -0.82 20.04
N CYS A 18 4.08 -0.27 18.84
CA CYS A 18 5.30 -0.36 18.04
C CYS A 18 6.47 0.47 18.62
N GLU A 19 6.19 1.55 19.38
CA GLU A 19 7.21 2.34 20.07
C GLU A 19 7.84 1.61 21.28
N GLN A 20 7.26 0.49 21.72
CA GLN A 20 7.80 -0.29 22.83
C GLN A 20 9.06 -1.06 22.41
N LYS A 21 10.09 -1.06 23.29
CA LYS A 21 11.36 -1.76 23.03
C LYS A 21 11.22 -3.27 22.82
N ARG A 22 10.17 -3.90 23.37
CA ARG A 22 9.87 -5.33 23.20
C ARG A 22 8.36 -5.54 23.22
N THR A 23 7.82 -6.11 22.15
CA THR A 23 6.42 -6.55 22.07
C THR A 23 6.27 -7.97 22.65
N ASN A 24 5.28 -8.19 23.49
CA ASN A 24 4.92 -9.49 24.04
C ASN A 24 3.82 -10.19 23.20
N LYS A 25 3.38 -11.39 23.61
CA LYS A 25 2.34 -12.16 22.89
C LYS A 25 0.97 -11.45 22.88
N ALA A 26 0.61 -10.77 23.97
CA ALA A 26 -0.64 -10.03 24.07
C ALA A 26 -0.62 -8.80 23.14
N ASP A 27 0.52 -8.13 23.00
CA ASP A 27 0.67 -7.00 22.07
C ASP A 27 0.44 -7.45 20.62
N LYS A 28 0.97 -8.61 20.23
CA LYS A 28 0.74 -9.18 18.89
C LYS A 28 -0.74 -9.51 18.66
N GLU A 29 -1.42 -10.07 19.65
CA GLU A 29 -2.86 -10.34 19.56
C GLU A 29 -3.66 -9.03 19.45
N LYS A 30 -3.25 -7.99 20.20
CA LYS A 30 -3.87 -6.67 20.14
C LYS A 30 -3.67 -6.01 18.77
N LEU A 31 -2.47 -6.09 18.19
CA LEU A 31 -2.18 -5.61 16.84
C LEU A 31 -3.07 -6.27 15.78
N LEU A 32 -3.27 -7.59 15.86
CA LEU A 32 -4.18 -8.31 14.96
C LEU A 32 -5.63 -7.84 15.10
N LYS A 33 -6.10 -7.60 16.33
CA LYS A 33 -7.44 -7.04 16.58
C LYS A 33 -7.58 -5.63 16.01
N LEU A 34 -6.58 -4.77 16.22
CA LEU A 34 -6.56 -3.40 15.69
C LEU A 34 -6.55 -3.40 14.15
N GLN A 35 -5.79 -4.30 13.53
CA GLN A 35 -5.80 -4.49 12.08
C GLN A 35 -7.19 -4.87 11.57
N GLY A 36 -7.85 -5.85 12.20
CA GLY A 36 -9.21 -6.25 11.86
C GLY A 36 -10.20 -5.08 11.97
N ALA A 37 -10.15 -4.33 13.07
CA ALA A 37 -11.00 -3.17 13.29
C ALA A 37 -10.82 -2.09 12.22
N ILE A 38 -9.56 -1.76 11.87
CA ILE A 38 -9.27 -0.78 10.81
C ILE A 38 -9.87 -1.24 9.47
N LEU A 39 -9.73 -2.51 9.11
CA LEU A 39 -10.29 -3.03 7.86
C LEU A 39 -11.81 -2.92 7.82
N THR A 40 -12.49 -3.28 8.91
CA THR A 40 -13.95 -3.16 9.01
C THR A 40 -14.42 -1.71 8.85
N HIS A 41 -13.78 -0.75 9.53
CA HIS A 41 -14.16 0.65 9.38
C HIS A 41 -13.86 1.21 7.99
N ILE A 42 -12.82 0.73 7.30
CA ILE A 42 -12.52 1.14 5.92
C ILE A 42 -13.63 0.70 4.96
N GLU A 43 -14.25 -0.47 5.18
CA GLU A 43 -15.34 -0.99 4.34
C GLU A 43 -16.61 -0.14 4.43
N GLU A 44 -16.82 0.55 5.56
CA GLU A 44 -17.98 1.43 5.79
C GLU A 44 -17.79 2.83 5.18
N LEU A 45 -16.55 3.20 4.84
CA LEU A 45 -16.26 4.50 4.22
C LEU A 45 -16.70 4.56 2.76
N THR A 46 -17.20 5.72 2.37
CA THR A 46 -17.72 5.97 1.02
C THR A 46 -16.96 7.10 0.34
N GLU A 47 -16.72 6.96 -0.96
CA GLU A 47 -16.09 8.00 -1.77
C GLU A 47 -17.15 8.97 -2.30
N CYS A 48 -16.89 10.27 -2.16
CA CYS A 48 -17.71 11.32 -2.75
C CYS A 48 -17.50 11.38 -4.26
N GLU A 49 -18.57 11.27 -5.05
CA GLU A 49 -18.53 11.29 -6.52
C GLU A 49 -18.20 12.66 -7.11
N ALA A 50 -18.27 13.74 -6.32
CA ALA A 50 -17.99 15.10 -6.79
C ALA A 50 -16.53 15.53 -6.55
N CYS A 51 -15.93 15.22 -5.40
CA CYS A 51 -14.56 15.63 -5.07
C CYS A 51 -13.59 14.47 -4.83
N GLY A 52 -14.07 13.23 -4.77
CA GLY A 52 -13.24 12.04 -4.50
C GLY A 52 -12.80 11.90 -3.04
N SER A 53 -13.30 12.75 -2.12
CA SER A 53 -12.99 12.61 -0.70
C SER A 53 -13.62 11.33 -0.14
N ILE A 54 -12.89 10.61 0.71
CA ILE A 54 -13.43 9.51 1.49
C ILE A 54 -14.15 10.09 2.71
N THR A 55 -15.41 9.72 2.90
CA THR A 55 -16.25 10.20 3.99
C THR A 55 -16.99 9.06 4.67
N ASP A 56 -17.20 9.23 5.96
CA ASP A 56 -18.06 8.43 6.83
C ASP A 56 -19.54 8.56 6.45
N LEU A 57 -19.96 9.76 6.03
CA LEU A 57 -21.34 10.03 5.66
C LEU A 57 -21.42 10.63 4.25
N ALA A 58 -21.86 9.82 3.29
CA ALA A 58 -22.27 10.28 1.97
C ALA A 58 -23.78 10.16 1.80
N VAL A 59 -24.40 11.21 1.28
CA VAL A 59 -25.83 11.23 0.96
C VAL A 59 -25.99 11.02 -0.54
N THR A 60 -26.93 10.14 -0.93
CA THR A 60 -27.32 10.01 -2.34
C THR A 60 -28.30 11.11 -2.67
N MET A 61 -27.93 11.99 -3.59
CA MET A 61 -28.75 13.12 -4.02
C MET A 61 -28.99 13.07 -5.52
N THR A 62 -30.17 13.55 -5.94
CA THR A 62 -30.55 13.70 -7.35
C THR A 62 -30.87 15.16 -7.62
N ILE A 63 -30.16 15.76 -8.56
CA ILE A 63 -30.49 17.06 -9.16
C ILE A 63 -30.51 16.82 -10.67
N GLU A 64 -31.70 16.88 -11.24
CA GLU A 64 -32.01 16.34 -12.57
C GLU A 64 -31.02 16.84 -13.65
N PRO A 65 -30.44 15.95 -14.48
CA PRO A 65 -30.64 14.49 -14.57
C PRO A 65 -29.63 13.64 -13.77
N VAL A 66 -28.89 14.24 -12.83
CA VAL A 66 -27.71 13.60 -12.21
C VAL A 66 -28.03 13.08 -10.81
N THR A 67 -27.73 11.81 -10.54
CA THR A 67 -27.70 11.22 -9.19
C THR A 67 -26.27 10.92 -8.76
N ALA A 68 -25.88 11.30 -7.54
CA ALA A 68 -24.53 11.10 -7.02
C ALA A 68 -24.51 10.90 -5.50
N LYS A 69 -23.56 10.10 -5.00
CA LYS A 69 -23.16 10.09 -3.58
C LYS A 69 -22.25 11.27 -3.27
N LEU A 70 -22.67 12.17 -2.40
CA LEU A 70 -21.97 13.41 -2.08
C LEU A 70 -21.61 13.48 -0.60
N CYS A 71 -20.41 13.98 -0.30
CA CYS A 71 -20.07 14.44 1.04
C CYS A 71 -20.88 15.68 1.40
N LYS A 72 -20.91 16.04 2.69
CA LYS A 72 -21.63 17.20 3.21
C LYS A 72 -21.37 18.48 2.40
N ASP A 73 -20.12 18.82 2.16
CA ASP A 73 -19.76 20.08 1.50
C ASP A 73 -20.18 20.08 0.03
N CYS A 74 -19.96 18.98 -0.68
CA CYS A 74 -20.39 18.85 -2.08
C CYS A 74 -21.91 18.81 -2.22
N GLY A 75 -22.62 18.23 -1.24
CA GLY A 75 -24.08 18.24 -1.18
C GLY A 75 -24.64 19.65 -1.04
N ILE A 76 -24.10 20.44 -0.10
CA ILE A 76 -24.49 21.85 0.10
C ILE A 76 -24.22 22.66 -1.18
N SER A 77 -23.01 22.57 -1.74
CA SER A 77 -22.66 23.28 -2.98
C SER A 77 -23.53 22.87 -4.17
N ALA A 78 -23.96 21.60 -4.24
CA ALA A 78 -24.84 21.14 -5.31
C ALA A 78 -26.25 21.74 -5.20
N ILE A 79 -26.78 21.88 -3.97
CA ILE A 79 -28.07 22.53 -3.71
C ILE A 79 -27.98 24.02 -4.07
N GLU A 80 -26.95 24.72 -3.59
CA GLU A 80 -26.75 26.15 -3.85
C GLU A 80 -26.59 26.46 -5.33
N ALA A 81 -25.86 25.59 -6.06
CA ALA A 81 -25.63 25.77 -7.49
C ALA A 81 -26.75 25.21 -8.39
N GLY A 82 -27.72 24.48 -7.83
CA GLY A 82 -28.76 23.77 -8.58
C GLY A 82 -28.23 22.73 -9.57
N LYS A 83 -27.01 22.22 -9.37
CA LYS A 83 -26.40 21.21 -10.26
C LYS A 83 -25.31 20.41 -9.56
N ILE A 84 -25.21 19.13 -9.91
CA ILE A 84 -24.15 18.25 -9.43
C ILE A 84 -22.99 18.24 -10.45
N LYS A 85 -21.80 18.65 -10.01
CA LYS A 85 -20.56 18.49 -10.77
C LYS A 85 -19.88 17.19 -10.32
N LYS A 86 -20.05 16.10 -11.06
CA LYS A 86 -19.28 14.88 -10.81
C LYS A 86 -17.81 15.15 -11.11
N ALA A 87 -16.91 14.66 -10.26
CA ALA A 87 -15.50 14.61 -10.62
C ALA A 87 -15.38 13.81 -11.91
N THR A 88 -14.60 14.32 -12.88
CA THR A 88 -14.06 13.44 -13.92
C THR A 88 -13.18 12.44 -13.19
N THR A 89 -13.71 11.24 -12.98
CA THR A 89 -13.01 10.16 -12.29
C THR A 89 -11.65 10.04 -12.95
N ARG A 90 -10.56 10.35 -12.24
CA ARG A 90 -9.26 9.79 -12.63
C ARG A 90 -9.53 8.30 -12.62
N LYS A 91 -9.51 7.66 -13.80
CA LYS A 91 -9.64 6.20 -13.93
C LYS A 91 -8.63 5.60 -12.96
N ARG A 92 -9.08 5.20 -11.76
CA ARG A 92 -8.36 4.21 -10.98
C ARG A 92 -8.34 3.02 -11.90
N SER A 93 -7.14 2.63 -12.34
CA SER A 93 -6.95 1.43 -13.14
C SER A 93 -7.77 0.33 -12.46
N PRO A 94 -8.77 -0.27 -13.14
CA PRO A 94 -9.43 -1.41 -12.57
C PRO A 94 -8.32 -2.41 -12.25
N ARG A 95 -8.33 -2.92 -11.02
CA ARG A 95 -7.46 -4.02 -10.63
C ARG A 95 -7.91 -5.19 -11.49
N THR A 96 -7.31 -5.35 -12.67
CA THR A 96 -7.56 -6.49 -13.53
C THR A 96 -7.16 -7.71 -12.72
N ALA A 97 -8.16 -8.49 -12.30
CA ALA A 97 -7.96 -9.90 -11.98
C ALA A 97 -7.13 -10.47 -13.13
N ARG A 98 -5.92 -10.93 -12.82
CA ARG A 98 -4.95 -11.43 -13.81
C ARG A 98 -5.59 -12.57 -14.60
N LYS A 99 -6.15 -12.25 -15.78
CA LYS A 99 -6.34 -13.20 -16.86
C LYS A 99 -5.15 -13.05 -17.80
N ASN A 100 -4.48 -14.17 -18.01
CA ASN A 100 -3.32 -14.30 -18.88
C ASN A 100 -3.58 -13.77 -20.30
N VAL A 101 -2.48 -13.41 -20.98
CA VAL A 101 -2.29 -13.25 -22.46
C VAL A 101 -2.50 -11.82 -23.04
N PRO A 102 -1.78 -11.37 -24.09
CA PRO A 102 -0.32 -11.27 -24.33
C PRO A 102 0.12 -9.78 -24.55
N VAL A 103 1.42 -9.50 -24.35
CA VAL A 103 1.98 -8.13 -24.40
C VAL A 103 2.11 -7.59 -25.84
N ALA A 104 1.45 -6.47 -26.12
CA ALA A 104 1.68 -5.65 -27.31
C ALA A 104 2.94 -4.78 -27.15
N LYS A 105 3.84 -4.85 -28.13
CA LYS A 105 5.14 -4.18 -28.18
C LYS A 105 5.00 -2.64 -28.24
N LYS A 106 5.69 -1.93 -27.35
CA LYS A 106 6.19 -0.57 -27.63
C LYS A 106 7.67 -0.44 -27.22
N LYS A 107 8.47 -0.03 -28.21
CA LYS A 107 9.85 0.51 -28.14
C LYS A 107 9.82 1.83 -27.34
N SER A 108 10.82 2.32 -26.61
CA SER A 108 12.18 1.89 -26.29
C SER A 108 12.74 2.89 -25.25
N SER A 109 13.34 2.38 -24.18
CA SER A 109 14.54 2.94 -23.53
C SER A 109 15.45 1.73 -23.28
N PRO A 110 16.76 1.87 -23.01
CA PRO A 110 17.60 0.72 -22.69
C PRO A 110 17.19 0.20 -21.30
N GLN A 111 16.06 -0.52 -21.24
CA GLN A 111 15.68 -1.32 -20.11
C GLN A 111 16.78 -2.37 -19.97
N ARG A 112 17.51 -2.32 -18.85
CA ARG A 112 18.10 -3.53 -18.30
C ARG A 112 17.02 -4.60 -18.35
N ALA A 113 17.32 -5.69 -19.05
CA ALA A 113 16.37 -6.76 -19.28
C ALA A 113 15.83 -7.18 -17.91
N SER A 114 14.55 -6.95 -17.66
CA SER A 114 13.91 -7.43 -16.44
C SER A 114 14.18 -8.93 -16.35
N PRO A 115 14.74 -9.42 -15.24
CA PRO A 115 15.10 -10.82 -15.10
C PRO A 115 13.87 -11.69 -15.35
N LYS A 116 14.00 -12.69 -16.21
CA LYS A 116 12.86 -13.51 -16.68
C LYS A 116 12.42 -14.54 -15.64
N ASN A 117 13.24 -14.76 -14.61
CA ASN A 117 13.02 -15.72 -13.54
C ASN A 117 13.70 -15.24 -12.24
N ALA A 118 13.28 -15.81 -11.10
CA ALA A 118 13.79 -15.39 -9.79
C ALA A 118 15.31 -15.65 -9.62
N ASP A 119 15.85 -16.66 -10.29
CA ASP A 119 17.27 -16.98 -10.22
C ASP A 119 18.16 -15.98 -10.97
N GLU A 120 17.71 -15.47 -12.13
CA GLU A 120 18.36 -14.34 -12.82
C GLU A 120 18.31 -13.08 -11.96
N LEU A 121 17.18 -12.83 -11.30
CA LEU A 121 17.05 -11.68 -10.41
C LEU A 121 18.01 -11.76 -9.22
N TYR A 122 18.12 -12.92 -8.59
CA TYR A 122 19.06 -13.11 -7.49
C TYR A 122 20.50 -12.94 -7.93
N ALA A 123 20.85 -13.40 -9.14
CA ALA A 123 22.17 -13.22 -9.71
C ALA A 123 22.47 -11.74 -10.05
N GLU A 124 21.46 -10.97 -10.46
CA GLU A 124 21.59 -9.53 -10.70
C GLU A 124 21.83 -8.78 -9.37
N VAL A 125 21.02 -9.05 -8.35
CA VAL A 125 21.19 -8.45 -7.02
C VAL A 125 22.55 -8.82 -6.42
N GLU A 126 22.99 -10.07 -6.54
CA GLU A 126 24.32 -10.53 -6.09
C GLU A 126 25.46 -9.77 -6.78
N LYS A 127 25.35 -9.52 -8.09
CA LYS A 127 26.35 -8.73 -8.84
C LYS A 127 26.40 -7.28 -8.39
N GLU A 128 25.25 -6.65 -8.12
CA GLU A 128 25.19 -5.23 -7.75
C GLU A 128 25.53 -4.97 -6.28
N THR A 129 25.21 -5.91 -5.39
CA THR A 129 25.32 -5.70 -3.94
C THR A 129 26.41 -6.52 -3.26
N ARG A 130 27.06 -7.44 -3.98
CA ARG A 130 28.01 -8.44 -3.46
C ARG A 130 27.46 -9.30 -2.31
N LEU A 131 26.14 -9.34 -2.15
CA LEU A 131 25.46 -10.19 -1.17
C LEU A 131 25.42 -11.63 -1.68
N LYS A 132 25.61 -12.59 -0.77
CA LYS A 132 25.48 -14.00 -1.11
C LYS A 132 24.07 -14.28 -1.61
N LYS A 133 23.93 -15.11 -2.65
CA LYS A 133 22.62 -15.56 -3.15
C LYS A 133 21.65 -16.06 -2.06
N THR A 134 22.18 -16.68 -0.99
CA THR A 134 21.38 -17.12 0.16
C THR A 134 20.73 -15.97 0.93
N ASP A 135 21.45 -14.86 1.09
CA ASP A 135 20.99 -13.69 1.83
C ASP A 135 19.98 -12.91 1.00
N VAL A 136 20.21 -12.80 -0.31
CA VAL A 136 19.24 -12.23 -1.27
C VAL A 136 17.92 -13.01 -1.24
N LYS A 137 17.95 -14.35 -1.23
CA LYS A 137 16.73 -15.17 -1.11
C LYS A 137 15.97 -14.90 0.19
N ARG A 138 16.67 -14.72 1.30
CA ARG A 138 16.06 -14.38 2.60
C ARG A 138 15.42 -12.99 2.57
N LEU A 139 16.12 -11.99 2.02
CA LEU A 139 15.57 -10.65 1.84
C LEU A 139 14.32 -10.65 0.96
N HIS A 140 14.33 -11.40 -0.15
CA HIS A 140 13.16 -11.51 -1.01
C HIS A 140 11.96 -12.12 -0.28
N LYS A 141 12.20 -13.15 0.55
CA LYS A 141 11.14 -13.75 1.37
C LYS A 141 10.54 -12.74 2.35
N ILE A 142 11.39 -11.98 3.05
CA ILE A 142 10.94 -10.90 3.96
C ILE A 142 10.07 -9.91 3.20
N ILE A 143 10.49 -9.47 2.01
CA ILE A 143 9.72 -8.53 1.18
C ILE A 143 8.37 -9.11 0.74
N GLN A 144 8.31 -10.40 0.38
CA GLN A 144 7.06 -11.07 -0.02
C GLN A 144 6.05 -11.20 1.14
N GLU A 145 6.52 -11.19 2.39
CA GLU A 145 5.67 -11.23 3.59
C GLU A 145 5.09 -9.85 3.94
N ILE A 146 5.57 -8.76 3.31
CA ILE A 146 5.06 -7.40 3.53
C ILE A 146 3.70 -7.23 2.87
N ALA A 147 2.70 -6.84 3.67
CA ALA A 147 1.39 -6.44 3.16
C ALA A 147 1.51 -5.19 2.28
N SER A 148 1.10 -5.29 1.01
CA SER A 148 1.04 -4.15 0.09
C SER A 148 -0.18 -3.26 0.36
N PRO A 149 -0.09 -1.92 0.20
CA PRO A 149 1.03 -1.15 -0.36
C PRO A 149 1.92 -0.53 0.74
N MET A 150 3.22 -0.87 0.74
CA MET A 150 4.24 -0.24 1.57
C MET A 150 5.22 0.53 0.69
N ASN A 151 5.54 1.78 1.05
CA ASN A 151 6.46 2.60 0.26
C ASN A 151 7.92 2.11 0.40
N LEU A 152 8.79 2.51 -0.52
CA LEU A 152 10.18 2.02 -0.56
C LEU A 152 10.96 2.33 0.73
N GLU A 153 10.81 3.53 1.29
CA GLU A 153 11.51 3.94 2.51
C GLU A 153 11.13 3.08 3.72
N ASN A 154 9.82 2.88 3.92
CA ASN A 154 9.29 2.03 4.98
C ASN A 154 9.67 0.57 4.75
N THR A 155 9.66 0.08 3.49
CA THR A 155 10.12 -1.27 3.16
C THR A 155 11.59 -1.45 3.50
N VAL A 156 12.46 -0.50 3.16
CA VAL A 156 13.89 -0.57 3.54
C VAL A 156 14.06 -0.62 5.06
N LEU A 157 13.34 0.23 5.80
CA LEU A 157 13.41 0.26 7.27
C LEU A 157 12.93 -1.07 7.89
N TYR A 158 11.82 -1.60 7.40
CA TYR A 158 11.27 -2.87 7.86
C TYR A 158 12.21 -4.05 7.56
N VAL A 159 12.66 -4.16 6.30
CA VAL A 159 13.58 -5.23 5.90
C VAL A 159 14.90 -5.13 6.66
N LYS A 160 15.37 -3.92 7.00
CA LYS A 160 16.54 -3.73 7.87
C LYS A 160 16.31 -4.36 9.24
N HIS A 161 15.17 -4.04 9.88
CA HIS A 161 14.85 -4.56 11.20
C HIS A 161 14.71 -6.09 11.20
N GLU A 162 14.02 -6.66 10.20
CA GLU A 162 13.89 -8.12 10.05
C GLU A 162 15.23 -8.80 9.74
N ALA A 163 16.11 -8.17 8.95
CA ALA A 163 17.46 -8.68 8.69
C ALA A 163 18.31 -8.69 9.97
N GLU A 164 18.22 -7.65 10.80
CA GLU A 164 18.90 -7.59 12.11
C GLU A 164 18.39 -8.67 13.06
N LEU A 165 17.07 -8.90 13.13
CA LEU A 165 16.47 -10.00 13.89
C LEU A 165 16.95 -11.38 13.40
N ALA A 166 17.09 -11.55 12.09
CA ALA A 166 17.62 -12.75 11.45
C ALA A 166 19.16 -12.88 11.54
N LYS A 167 19.84 -11.94 12.21
CA LYS A 167 21.31 -11.86 12.35
C LYS A 167 22.05 -11.80 11.00
N LEU A 168 21.42 -11.23 9.98
CA LEU A 168 22.04 -10.96 8.69
C LEU A 168 22.90 -9.68 8.81
N ARG A 169 24.22 -9.83 8.64
CA ARG A 169 25.15 -8.69 8.63
C ARG A 169 25.23 -8.13 7.22
N ILE A 170 24.37 -7.16 6.91
CA ILE A 170 24.25 -6.54 5.59
C ILE A 170 24.52 -5.04 5.73
N GLU A 171 25.39 -4.50 4.88
CA GLU A 171 25.65 -3.05 4.86
C GLU A 171 24.42 -2.27 4.37
N GLN A 172 24.22 -1.07 4.90
CA GLN A 172 23.02 -0.28 4.66
C GLN A 172 22.80 0.07 3.17
N ASP A 173 23.88 0.34 2.44
CA ASP A 173 23.81 0.69 1.02
C ASP A 173 23.53 -0.54 0.14
N ALA A 174 24.12 -1.69 0.50
CA ALA A 174 23.82 -2.97 -0.12
C ALA A 174 22.35 -3.38 0.10
N LEU A 175 21.83 -3.16 1.31
CA LEU A 175 20.44 -3.44 1.65
C LEU A 175 19.45 -2.59 0.84
N LYS A 176 19.68 -1.26 0.78
CA LYS A 176 18.84 -0.34 0.01
C LYS A 176 18.78 -0.75 -1.46
N THR A 177 19.93 -1.06 -2.05
CA THR A 177 20.04 -1.46 -3.45
C THR A 177 19.32 -2.79 -3.68
N ALA A 178 19.52 -3.79 -2.82
CA ALA A 178 18.85 -5.08 -2.90
C ALA A 178 17.32 -4.95 -2.82
N VAL A 179 16.81 -4.19 -1.84
CA VAL A 179 15.36 -3.96 -1.66
C VAL A 179 14.76 -3.27 -2.88
N THR A 180 15.46 -2.27 -3.44
CA THR A 180 14.99 -1.54 -4.62
C THR A 180 14.85 -2.47 -5.83
N LEU A 181 15.86 -3.32 -6.09
CA LEU A 181 15.84 -4.28 -7.18
C LEU A 181 14.78 -5.38 -6.97
N LEU A 182 14.60 -5.84 -5.73
CA LEU A 182 13.64 -6.88 -5.38
C LEU A 182 12.18 -6.39 -5.45
N MET A 183 11.91 -5.12 -5.15
CA MET A 183 10.59 -4.52 -5.28
C MET A 183 10.23 -4.12 -6.71
N ALA A 184 11.22 -3.95 -7.58
CA ALA A 184 11.02 -3.61 -8.99
C ALA A 184 10.70 -4.83 -9.89
N ALA A 185 10.73 -6.03 -9.31
CA ALA A 185 10.48 -7.33 -9.95
C ALA A 185 9.00 -7.71 -9.97
#